data_AF-A0A1R2BGS8-F1
#
_entry.id   AF-A0A1R2BGS8-F1
#
_cell.length_a   1.000
_cell.length_b   1.000
_cell.length_c   1.000
_cell.angle_alpha   90.00
_cell.angle_beta   90.00
_cell.angle_gamma   90.00
#
_symmetry.space_group_name_H-M   'P 1'
#
loop_
_entity.id
_entity.type
_entity.pdbx_description
1 polymer ?
#
loop_
_entity_poly.entity_id
_entity_poly.type
_entity_poly.pdbx_seq_one_letter_code
_entity_poly.pdbx_strand_id
1 'polypeptide(L)'
;MKTHYPITHKILKSIGIDVYGDRSRIIVNLEKLSIETETSYEFVTLDEFLEEIDLGCYYQSFVDNGFENIEDIFKNINNGNGLNDELLKSRMGVEKIGHRIRLIGITEYFSKIYFKNKCTCILL
;
A
#
# COMPACT_ATOMS: atom_id res chain seq x y z
N MET A 1 -5.55 10.07 -8.20
CA MET A 1 -6.63 11.07 -8.47
C MET A 1 -7.32 11.57 -7.18
N LYS A 2 -7.09 12.83 -6.76
CA LYS A 2 -7.94 13.49 -5.74
C LYS A 2 -9.27 13.86 -6.39
N THR A 3 -10.28 12.99 -6.26
CA THR A 3 -11.60 13.27 -6.84
C THR A 3 -12.27 14.42 -6.06
N HIS A 4 -13.14 15.19 -6.71
CA HIS A 4 -13.91 16.24 -6.02
C HIS A 4 -14.85 15.68 -4.94
N TYR A 5 -15.14 14.37 -4.98
CA TYR A 5 -16.02 13.67 -4.04
C TYR A 5 -15.42 12.30 -3.71
N PRO A 6 -14.37 12.26 -2.86
CA PRO A 6 -13.73 11.00 -2.52
C PRO A 6 -14.70 10.12 -1.75
N ILE A 7 -14.68 8.82 -2.04
CA ILE A 7 -15.39 7.85 -1.23
C ILE A 7 -14.72 7.82 0.15
N THR A 8 -15.46 8.22 1.19
CA THR A 8 -14.96 8.30 2.56
C THR A 8 -15.53 7.20 3.43
N HIS A 9 -14.87 6.92 4.55
CA HIS A 9 -15.41 6.05 5.58
C HIS A 9 -16.82 6.47 6.06
N LYS A 10 -17.11 7.78 6.09
CA LYS A 10 -18.42 8.31 6.48
C LYS A 10 -19.50 7.91 5.48
N ILE A 11 -19.21 8.03 4.19
CA ILE A 11 -20.12 7.63 3.11
C ILE A 11 -20.38 6.13 3.19
N LEU A 12 -19.33 5.31 3.27
CA LEU A 12 -19.47 3.86 3.36
C LEU A 12 -20.24 3.40 4.61
N LYS A 13 -20.04 4.08 5.75
CA LYS A 13 -20.83 3.82 6.96
C LYS A 13 -22.30 4.19 6.77
N SER A 14 -22.60 5.32 6.12
CA SER A 14 -23.99 5.76 5.90
C SER A 14 -24.82 4.83 5.01
N ILE A 15 -24.16 4.00 4.19
CA ILE A 15 -24.82 3.00 3.34
C ILE A 15 -24.79 1.58 3.96
N GLY A 16 -24.44 1.45 5.25
CA GLY A 16 -24.52 0.18 5.98
C GLY A 16 -23.24 -0.64 6.06
N ILE A 17 -22.07 -0.10 5.65
CA ILE A 17 -20.79 -0.80 5.81
C ILE A 17 -20.18 -0.40 7.15
N ASP A 18 -20.55 -1.11 8.21
CA ASP A 18 -20.24 -0.73 9.59
C ASP A 18 -18.84 -1.12 10.06
N VAL A 19 -18.28 -2.20 9.51
CA VAL A 19 -16.95 -2.69 9.88
C VAL A 19 -15.87 -1.79 9.27
N TYR A 20 -14.98 -1.26 10.12
CA TYR A 20 -13.93 -0.33 9.67
C TYR A 20 -12.93 -0.98 8.70
N GLY A 21 -12.58 -2.24 8.94
CA GLY A 21 -11.69 -3.01 8.07
C GLY A 21 -12.26 -3.14 6.66
N ASP A 22 -13.56 -3.45 6.54
CA ASP A 22 -14.22 -3.59 5.24
C ASP A 22 -14.26 -2.26 4.48
N ARG A 23 -14.58 -1.16 5.17
CA ARG A 23 -14.49 0.18 4.57
C ARG A 23 -13.08 0.50 4.06
N SER A 24 -12.05 0.17 4.84
CA SER A 24 -10.64 0.40 4.45
C SER A 24 -10.26 -0.42 3.22
N ARG A 25 -10.66 -1.70 3.19
CA ARG A 25 -10.42 -2.59 2.05
C ARG A 25 -11.10 -2.08 0.78
N ILE A 26 -12.34 -1.59 0.88
CA ILE A 26 -13.07 -1.00 -0.24
C ILE A 26 -12.33 0.22 -0.79
N ILE A 27 -11.95 1.17 0.07
CA ILE A 27 -11.23 2.39 -0.35
C ILE A 27 -9.92 2.02 -1.07
N VAL A 28 -9.11 1.14 -0.48
CA VAL A 28 -7.86 0.67 -1.07
C VAL A 28 -8.08 0.02 -2.43
N ASN A 29 -9.11 -0.81 -2.59
CA ASN A 29 -9.39 -1.45 -3.87
C ASN A 29 -9.85 -0.46 -4.95
N LEU A 30 -10.61 0.57 -4.57
CA LEU A 30 -11.03 1.62 -5.50
C LEU A 30 -9.84 2.47 -5.96
N GLU A 31 -8.88 2.75 -5.08
CA GLU A 31 -7.64 3.44 -5.44
C GLU A 31 -6.81 2.63 -6.42
N LYS A 32 -6.63 1.32 -6.18
CA LYS A 32 -5.93 0.42 -7.13
C LYS A 32 -6.53 0.48 -8.53
N LEU A 33 -7.85 0.44 -8.63
CA LEU A 33 -8.56 0.54 -9.92
C LEU A 33 -8.35 1.89 -10.60
N SER A 34 -8.26 2.98 -9.83
CA SER A 34 -7.91 4.30 -10.37
C SER A 34 -6.47 4.31 -10.92
N ILE A 35 -5.52 3.68 -10.22
CA ILE A 35 -4.12 3.65 -10.63
C ILE A 35 -3.91 2.83 -11.91
N GLU A 36 -4.69 1.76 -12.13
CA GLU A 36 -4.62 0.98 -13.39
C GLU A 36 -4.86 1.82 -14.66
N THR A 37 -5.50 2.98 -14.52
CA THR A 37 -5.78 3.89 -15.63
C THR A 37 -4.70 4.96 -15.86
N GLU A 38 -3.77 5.15 -14.91
CA GLU A 38 -2.71 6.17 -14.96
C GLU A 38 -1.33 5.50 -15.09
N THR A 39 -0.84 5.37 -16.33
CA THR A 39 0.43 4.69 -16.63
C THR A 39 1.65 5.60 -16.41
N SER A 40 2.28 5.50 -15.22
CA SER A 40 3.73 5.53 -14.96
C SER A 40 4.03 6.11 -13.57
N TYR A 41 3.88 5.30 -12.52
CA TYR A 41 4.43 5.66 -11.21
C TYR A 41 5.84 5.09 -11.08
N GLU A 42 6.83 5.97 -11.03
CA GLU A 42 8.19 5.67 -10.58
C GLU A 42 8.38 6.33 -9.23
N PHE A 43 8.20 5.59 -8.14
CA PHE A 43 8.71 6.01 -6.83
C PHE A 43 10.19 5.67 -6.77
N VAL A 44 11.03 6.65 -6.42
CA VAL A 44 12.49 6.48 -6.41
C VAL A 44 12.93 5.94 -5.05
N THR A 45 12.25 6.33 -3.97
CA THR A 45 12.62 5.96 -2.59
C THR A 45 11.47 5.40 -1.77
N LEU A 46 11.82 4.71 -0.68
CA LEU A 46 10.84 4.20 0.30
C LEU A 46 10.01 5.33 0.93
N ASP A 47 10.64 6.46 1.23
CA ASP A 47 9.98 7.62 1.84
C ASP A 47 8.90 8.18 0.91
N GLU A 48 9.25 8.43 -0.36
CA GLU A 48 8.31 8.87 -1.40
C GLU A 48 7.13 7.91 -1.58
N PHE A 49 7.39 6.60 -1.58
CA PHE A 49 6.33 5.59 -1.66
C PHE A 49 5.37 5.67 -0.47
N LEU A 50 5.91 5.77 0.75
CA LEU A 50 5.09 5.84 1.97
C LEU A 50 4.30 7.15 2.05
N GLU A 51 4.88 8.27 1.63
CA GLU A 51 4.20 9.57 1.52
C GLU A 51 3.05 9.53 0.49
N GLU A 52 3.25 8.94 -0.69
CA GLU A 52 2.19 8.82 -1.72
C GLU A 52 0.96 8.06 -1.18
N ILE A 53 1.20 7.06 -0.33
CA ILE A 53 0.12 6.26 0.26
C ILE A 53 -0.35 6.83 1.60
N ASP A 54 -0.04 8.09 1.93
CA ASP A 54 -0.43 8.78 3.17
C ASP A 54 0.02 8.06 4.46
N LEU A 55 1.16 7.37 4.42
CA LEU A 55 1.73 6.59 5.52
C LEU A 55 3.21 6.90 5.78
N GLY A 56 3.71 8.04 5.31
CA GLY A 56 5.09 8.50 5.53
C GLY A 56 5.49 8.57 7.00
N CYS A 57 4.53 8.77 7.91
CA CYS A 57 4.77 8.74 9.36
C CYS A 57 5.32 7.39 9.90
N TYR A 58 5.25 6.31 9.11
CA TYR A 58 5.85 5.02 9.47
C TYR A 58 7.26 4.80 8.94
N TYR A 59 7.84 5.73 8.16
CA TYR A 59 9.13 5.57 7.51
C TYR A 59 10.23 5.07 8.46
N GLN A 60 10.42 5.73 9.61
CA GLN A 60 11.45 5.33 10.57
C GLN A 60 11.22 3.90 11.09
N SER A 61 9.97 3.49 11.31
CA SER A 61 9.65 2.13 11.74
C SER A 61 9.99 1.07 10.69
N PHE A 62 9.93 1.40 9.40
CA PHE A 62 10.37 0.50 8.33
C PHE A 62 11.90 0.37 8.34
N VAL A 63 12.62 1.48 8.43
CA VAL A 63 14.09 1.51 8.50
C VAL A 63 14.60 0.74 9.73
N ASP A 64 14.02 0.98 10.91
CA ASP A 64 14.39 0.31 12.17
C ASP A 64 14.18 -1.21 12.12
N ASN A 65 13.34 -1.69 11.19
CA ASN A 65 13.05 -3.11 10.99
C ASN A 65 13.80 -3.74 9.81
N GLY A 66 14.72 -2.99 9.18
CA GLY A 66 15.58 -3.47 8.09
C GLY A 66 14.97 -3.35 6.69
N PHE A 67 13.95 -2.49 6.51
CA PHE A 67 13.42 -2.12 5.19
C PHE A 67 14.00 -0.76 4.80
N GLU A 68 15.03 -0.76 3.97
CA GLU A 68 15.77 0.46 3.61
C GLU A 68 15.32 1.02 2.25
N ASN A 69 14.79 0.16 1.39
CA ASN A 69 14.33 0.53 0.07
C ASN A 69 13.00 -0.17 -0.30
N ILE A 70 12.38 0.29 -1.39
CA ILE A 70 11.10 -0.25 -1.89
C ILE A 70 11.21 -1.75 -2.19
N GLU A 71 12.36 -2.18 -2.72
CA GLU A 71 12.61 -3.57 -3.07
C GLU A 71 12.55 -4.49 -1.85
N ASP A 72 13.01 -4.05 -0.68
CA ASP A 72 12.94 -4.84 0.56
C ASP A 72 11.49 -5.15 0.96
N ILE A 73 10.56 -4.25 0.63
CA ILE A 73 9.12 -4.41 0.91
C ILE A 73 8.43 -5.23 -0.17
N PHE A 74 8.83 -5.04 -1.43
CA PHE A 74 8.18 -5.71 -2.56
C PHE A 74 8.67 -7.15 -2.75
N LYS A 75 9.92 -7.44 -2.37
CA LYS A 75 10.49 -8.78 -2.42
C LYS A 75 9.68 -9.72 -1.52
N ASN A 76 9.56 -10.98 -1.96
CA ASN A 76 8.89 -12.06 -1.24
C ASN A 76 7.37 -11.91 -0.98
N ILE A 77 6.71 -10.83 -1.44
CA ILE A 77 5.24 -10.72 -1.44
C ILE A 77 4.61 -11.94 -2.14
N ASN A 78 5.11 -12.31 -3.32
CA ASN A 78 4.59 -13.45 -4.09
C ASN A 78 4.85 -14.82 -3.41
N ASN A 79 5.73 -14.86 -2.41
CA ASN A 79 6.06 -16.08 -1.65
C ASN A 79 5.30 -16.17 -0.32
N GLY A 80 4.34 -15.27 -0.07
CA GLY A 80 3.59 -15.20 1.20
C GLY A 80 4.38 -14.62 2.37
N ASN A 81 5.61 -14.15 2.13
CA ASN A 81 6.51 -13.57 3.14
C ASN A 81 6.60 -12.04 3.02
N GLY A 82 5.59 -11.41 2.41
CA GLY A 82 5.46 -9.95 2.36
C GLY A 82 5.00 -9.35 3.69
N LEU A 83 4.62 -8.06 3.66
CA LEU A 83 3.97 -7.43 4.81
C LEU A 83 2.68 -8.16 5.18
N ASN A 84 2.50 -8.43 6.46
CA ASN A 84 1.29 -9.06 7.00
C ASN A 84 0.84 -8.38 8.30
N ASP A 85 -0.37 -8.71 8.77
CA ASP A 85 -0.99 -8.04 9.93
C ASP A 85 -0.13 -8.18 11.20
N GLU A 86 0.44 -9.36 11.44
CA GLU A 86 1.27 -9.65 12.62
C GLU A 86 2.58 -8.85 12.61
N LEU A 87 3.30 -8.85 11.50
CA LEU A 87 4.54 -8.08 11.33
C LEU A 87 4.27 -6.59 11.57
N LEU A 88 3.27 -6.05 10.87
CA LEU A 88 2.95 -4.63 10.91
C LEU A 88 2.49 -4.20 12.31
N LYS A 89 1.70 -5.02 13.00
CA LYS A 89 1.20 -4.68 14.33
C LYS A 89 2.28 -4.90 15.39
N SER A 90 2.77 -6.12 15.53
CA SER A 90 3.57 -6.55 16.68
C SER A 90 5.02 -6.04 16.60
N ARG A 91 5.58 -5.94 15.39
CA ARG A 91 6.99 -5.59 15.21
C ARG A 91 7.19 -4.13 14.77
N MET A 92 6.27 -3.61 13.97
CA MET A 92 6.37 -2.27 13.38
C MET A 92 5.41 -1.25 14.03
N GLY A 93 4.64 -1.65 15.05
CA GLY A 93 3.81 -0.73 15.83
C GLY A 93 2.68 -0.04 15.03
N VAL A 94 2.25 -0.60 13.90
CA VAL A 94 1.15 -0.06 13.09
C VAL A 94 -0.20 -0.47 13.70
N GLU A 95 -0.60 0.20 14.78
CA GLU A 95 -1.79 -0.18 15.56
C GLU A 95 -3.12 -0.01 14.81
N LYS A 96 -3.19 0.96 13.90
CA LYS A 96 -4.41 1.26 13.14
C LYS A 96 -4.65 0.20 12.06
N ILE A 97 -5.72 -0.58 12.20
CA ILE A 97 -6.08 -1.64 11.24
C ILE A 97 -6.23 -1.13 9.79
N GLY A 98 -6.77 0.09 9.60
CA GLY A 98 -6.87 0.67 8.25
C GLY A 98 -5.51 0.91 7.60
N HIS A 99 -4.54 1.37 8.39
CA HIS A 99 -3.18 1.59 7.90
C HIS A 99 -2.53 0.27 7.51
N ARG A 100 -2.71 -0.78 8.32
CA ARG A 100 -2.23 -2.13 7.98
C ARG A 100 -2.86 -2.68 6.71
N ILE A 101 -4.19 -2.57 6.58
CA ILE A 101 -4.91 -2.99 5.37
C ILE A 101 -4.39 -2.23 4.14
N ARG A 102 -4.13 -0.92 4.28
CA ARG A 102 -3.57 -0.09 3.21
C ARG A 102 -2.15 -0.51 2.83
N LEU A 103 -1.25 -0.68 3.80
CA LEU A 103 0.13 -1.15 3.54
C LEU A 103 0.14 -2.48 2.81
N ILE A 104 -0.57 -3.48 3.32
CA ILE A 104 -0.63 -4.81 2.72
C ILE A 104 -1.21 -4.71 1.30
N GLY A 105 -2.37 -4.09 1.16
CA GLY A 105 -3.07 -4.03 -0.11
C GLY A 105 -2.29 -3.28 -1.18
N ILE A 106 -1.73 -2.11 -0.86
CA ILE A 106 -1.05 -1.25 -1.83
C ILE A 106 0.32 -1.83 -2.21
N THR A 107 1.07 -2.40 -1.28
CA THR A 107 2.36 -3.05 -1.60
C THR A 107 2.17 -4.30 -2.47
N GLU A 108 1.15 -5.13 -2.21
CA GLU A 108 0.77 -6.25 -3.08
C GLU A 108 0.45 -5.83 -4.51
N TYR A 109 -0.16 -4.66 -4.68
CA TYR A 109 -0.51 -4.12 -6.00
C TYR A 109 0.73 -3.57 -6.72
N PHE A 110 1.47 -2.65 -6.09
CA PHE A 110 2.63 -2.02 -6.73
C PHE A 110 3.79 -2.97 -6.98
N SER A 111 4.01 -3.98 -6.13
CA SER A 111 5.05 -4.99 -6.38
C SER A 111 4.87 -5.71 -7.72
N LYS A 112 3.63 -6.04 -8.09
CA LYS A 112 3.32 -6.66 -9.39
C LYS A 112 3.68 -5.74 -10.56
N ILE A 113 3.41 -4.44 -10.43
CA ILE A 113 3.73 -3.44 -11.44
C ILE A 113 5.25 -3.23 -11.52
N TYR A 114 5.90 -3.05 -10.38
CA TYR A 114 7.35 -2.82 -10.26
C TYR A 114 8.16 -3.94 -10.93
N PHE A 115 7.88 -5.21 -10.59
CA PHE A 115 8.60 -6.33 -11.20
C PHE A 115 8.23 -6.56 -12.66
N LYS A 116 6.98 -6.30 -13.07
CA LYS A 116 6.60 -6.33 -14.49
C LYS A 116 7.44 -5.34 -15.29
N ASN A 117 7.56 -4.09 -14.83
CA ASN A 117 8.35 -3.06 -15.51
C ASN A 117 9.84 -3.38 -15.53
N LYS A 118 10.43 -3.84 -14.40
CA LYS A 118 11.84 -4.26 -14.37
C LYS A 118 12.17 -5.42 -15.31
N CYS A 119 11.30 -6.43 -15.41
CA CYS A 119 11.50 -7.54 -16.35
C CYS A 119 11.43 -7.08 -17.82
N THR A 120 10.65 -6.03 -18.11
CA THR A 120 10.51 -5.50 -19.47
C THR A 120 11.77 -4.72 -19.91
N CYS A 121 12.48 -4.09 -18.97
CA CYS A 121 13.74 -3.38 -19.24
C CYS A 121 14.94 -4.31 -19.51
N ILE A 122 14.84 -5.63 -19.28
CA ILE A 122 15.93 -6.60 -19.54
C ILE A 122 15.87 -7.15 -20.97
N LEU A 123 14.77 -6.90 -21.70
CA LEU A 123 14.53 -7.42 -23.05
C LEU A 123 14.69 -6.37 -24.17
N LEU A 124 15.21 -5.17 -23.85
CA LEU A 124 15.57 -4.10 -24.79
C LEU A 124 17.08 -3.84 -24.72
#